data_AF-A0A0C9UD85-F1
#
_entry.id   AF-A0A0C9UD85-F1
#
_cell.length_a   1.000
_cell.length_b   1.000
_cell.length_c   1.000
_cell.angle_alpha   90.00
_cell.angle_beta   90.00
_cell.angle_gamma   90.00
#
_symmetry.space_group_name_H-M   'P 1'
#
loop_
_entity.id
_entity.type
_entity.pdbx_description
1 polymer ?
#
loop_
_entity_poly.entity_id
_entity_poly.type
_entity_poly.pdbx_seq_one_letter_code
_entity_poly.pdbx_strand_id
1 'polypeptide(L)'
;MLYTCLPVSFAVISLVVLAAVPFLVPKHSYTLTWELKGDDFFNEFDFWDSGNVSDPTADSTYPTAAYYMPKEAAQNQSLAYVTGQGNFRLGVDSTFTYHGLDLRPSVRITSHKTIQQGLIIIDAAHVAYALTAWPSIWLTDVSQPWPTAGEIDIYEMDAFTMPMPRKQAFYLRLAWIAMR
;
A
#
# COMPACT_ATOMS: atom_id res chain seq x y z
N MET A 1 -33.28 84.48 -24.01
CA MET A 1 -32.94 83.36 -23.09
C MET A 1 -34.01 82.29 -23.22
N LEU A 2 -33.79 81.29 -24.07
CA LEU A 2 -34.62 80.07 -24.15
C LEU A 2 -33.67 78.94 -24.55
N TYR A 3 -33.36 78.06 -23.59
CA TYR A 3 -32.55 76.85 -23.80
C TYR A 3 -33.49 75.73 -24.25
N THR A 4 -33.26 75.17 -25.43
CA THR A 4 -33.94 73.96 -25.91
C THR A 4 -33.14 72.70 -25.58
N CYS A 5 -33.88 71.61 -25.44
CA CYS A 5 -33.55 70.34 -24.81
C CYS A 5 -33.15 69.25 -25.83
N LEU A 6 -32.55 68.16 -25.33
CA LEU A 6 -32.39 66.78 -25.86
C LEU A 6 -31.06 66.42 -26.56
N PRO A 7 -30.63 65.13 -26.51
CA PRO A 7 -30.56 64.24 -25.36
C PRO A 7 -29.16 63.56 -25.23
N VAL A 8 -28.74 63.24 -24.00
CA VAL A 8 -27.57 62.38 -23.75
C VAL A 8 -28.01 60.93 -23.98
N SER A 9 -27.54 60.33 -25.07
CA SER A 9 -27.78 58.93 -25.38
C SER A 9 -26.94 58.05 -24.45
N PHE A 10 -27.58 57.39 -23.48
CA PHE A 10 -26.96 56.36 -22.65
C PHE A 10 -26.77 55.09 -23.48
N ALA A 11 -25.58 54.89 -24.03
CA ALA A 11 -25.18 53.57 -24.52
C ALA A 11 -24.74 52.71 -23.33
N VAL A 12 -25.67 51.93 -22.77
CA VAL A 12 -25.33 50.86 -21.83
C VAL A 12 -24.78 49.69 -22.64
N ILE A 13 -23.46 49.67 -22.86
CA ILE A 13 -22.78 48.48 -23.37
C ILE A 13 -22.52 47.59 -22.16
N SER A 14 -23.50 46.75 -21.81
CA SER A 14 -23.25 45.64 -20.90
C SER A 14 -22.67 44.49 -21.72
N LEU A 15 -21.34 44.45 -21.82
CA LEU A 15 -20.62 43.30 -22.34
C LEU A 15 -20.15 42.46 -21.15
N VAL A 16 -21.06 41.70 -20.55
CA VAL A 16 -20.66 40.56 -19.72
C VAL A 16 -20.34 39.41 -20.67
N VAL A 17 -19.15 39.42 -21.24
CA VAL A 17 -18.55 38.19 -21.75
C VAL A 17 -18.04 37.46 -20.51
N LEU A 18 -18.94 36.70 -19.89
CA LEU A 18 -18.53 35.60 -19.03
C LEU A 18 -17.93 34.56 -19.97
N ALA A 19 -16.67 34.76 -20.35
CA ALA A 19 -15.90 33.72 -20.99
C ALA A 19 -15.95 32.53 -20.06
N ALA A 20 -16.72 31.51 -20.45
CA ALA A 20 -16.53 30.17 -19.94
C ALA A 20 -15.12 29.79 -20.36
N VAL A 21 -14.12 30.19 -19.56
CA VAL A 21 -12.77 29.68 -19.68
C VAL A 21 -12.94 28.20 -19.41
N PRO A 22 -12.79 27.31 -20.41
CA PRO A 22 -12.82 25.90 -20.12
C PRO A 22 -11.63 25.68 -19.18
N PHE A 23 -11.90 25.34 -17.93
CA PHE A 23 -10.87 24.75 -17.10
C PHE A 23 -10.43 23.49 -17.84
N LEU A 24 -9.28 23.56 -18.52
CA LEU A 24 -8.58 22.37 -18.96
C LEU A 24 -8.18 21.64 -17.67
N VAL A 25 -9.04 20.76 -17.19
CA VAL A 25 -8.65 19.75 -16.22
C VAL A 25 -7.68 18.84 -16.99
N PRO A 26 -6.40 18.76 -16.60
CA PRO A 26 -5.47 17.86 -17.26
C PRO A 26 -6.03 16.45 -17.15
N LYS A 27 -6.41 15.84 -18.28
CA LYS A 27 -6.86 14.44 -18.30
C LYS A 27 -5.63 13.56 -18.07
N HIS A 28 -5.37 13.23 -16.82
CA HIS A 28 -4.42 12.17 -16.50
C HIS A 28 -5.00 10.84 -16.97
N SER A 29 -4.29 10.18 -17.88
CA SER A 29 -4.63 8.85 -18.35
C SER A 29 -3.60 7.88 -17.77
N TYR A 30 -4.08 6.85 -17.08
CA TYR A 30 -3.24 5.76 -16.61
C TYR A 30 -3.32 4.61 -17.61
N THR A 31 -2.19 3.94 -17.82
CA THR A 31 -2.12 2.69 -18.58
C THR A 31 -1.64 1.58 -17.64
N LEU A 32 -2.16 0.38 -17.83
CA LEU A 32 -1.74 -0.78 -17.06
C LEU A 32 -0.32 -1.18 -17.50
N THR A 33 0.63 -1.18 -16.56
CA THR A 33 2.04 -1.52 -16.83
C THR A 33 2.54 -2.71 -16.02
N TRP A 34 1.72 -3.20 -15.08
CA TRP A 34 2.02 -4.35 -14.23
C TRP A 34 0.71 -4.92 -13.71
N GLU A 35 0.45 -6.19 -14.03
CA GLU A 35 -0.69 -6.96 -13.55
C GLU A 35 -0.12 -8.24 -12.94
N LEU A 36 -0.60 -8.59 -11.74
CA LEU A 36 -0.17 -9.76 -11.01
C LEU A 36 -1.39 -10.53 -10.54
N LYS A 37 -1.45 -11.83 -10.85
CA LYS A 37 -2.50 -12.73 -10.38
C LYS A 37 -1.97 -14.13 -10.14
N GLY A 38 -2.56 -14.83 -9.17
CA GLY A 38 -2.20 -16.22 -8.87
C GLY A 38 -0.69 -16.41 -8.69
N ASP A 39 -0.09 -17.23 -9.55
CA ASP A 39 1.32 -17.63 -9.44
C ASP A 39 2.32 -16.53 -9.83
N ASP A 40 1.89 -15.44 -10.47
CA ASP A 40 2.76 -14.33 -10.86
C ASP A 40 3.55 -13.79 -9.65
N PHE A 41 2.91 -13.75 -8.48
CA PHE A 41 3.51 -13.30 -7.23
C PHE A 41 4.73 -14.13 -6.81
N PHE A 42 4.81 -15.42 -7.16
CA PHE A 42 5.97 -16.26 -6.82
C PHE A 42 7.21 -15.99 -7.67
N ASN A 43 7.03 -15.30 -8.80
CA ASN A 43 8.09 -14.95 -9.74
C ASN A 43 8.51 -13.50 -9.62
N GLU A 44 7.60 -12.62 -9.18
CA GLU A 44 7.79 -11.17 -9.15
C GLU A 44 8.14 -10.63 -7.76
N PHE A 45 8.19 -11.51 -6.74
CA PHE A 45 8.53 -11.16 -5.37
C PHE A 45 9.56 -12.11 -4.76
N ASP A 46 10.45 -11.53 -3.97
CA ASP A 46 11.34 -12.23 -3.06
C ASP A 46 10.65 -12.51 -1.74
N PHE A 47 10.77 -13.76 -1.27
CA PHE A 47 10.35 -14.17 0.06
C PHE A 47 11.48 -13.88 1.05
N TRP A 48 11.19 -13.05 2.03
CA TRP A 48 12.17 -12.70 3.04
C TRP A 48 12.32 -13.84 4.05
N ASP A 49 13.50 -14.43 4.08
CA ASP A 49 13.90 -15.38 5.13
C ASP A 49 14.51 -14.59 6.28
N SER A 50 13.85 -14.61 7.44
CA SER A 50 14.39 -13.97 8.63
C SER A 50 15.59 -14.72 9.19
N GLY A 51 15.75 -16.02 8.92
CA GLY A 51 16.82 -16.85 9.50
C GLY A 51 16.86 -16.71 11.02
N ASN A 52 18.02 -16.33 11.57
CA ASN A 52 18.19 -16.00 13.00
C ASN A 52 18.08 -14.48 13.29
N VAL A 53 17.70 -13.68 12.30
CA VAL A 53 17.59 -12.22 12.41
C VAL A 53 16.18 -11.88 12.86
N SER A 54 16.06 -10.99 13.84
CA SER A 54 14.76 -10.50 14.31
C SER A 54 14.08 -9.62 13.25
N ASP A 55 12.75 -9.58 13.26
CA ASP A 55 11.98 -8.59 12.48
C ASP A 55 12.58 -7.18 12.66
N PRO A 56 12.84 -6.41 11.58
CA PRO A 56 13.27 -5.02 11.67
C PRO A 56 12.37 -4.12 12.53
N THR A 57 11.11 -4.49 12.75
CA THR A 57 10.18 -3.79 13.66
C THR A 57 10.37 -4.16 15.13
N ALA A 58 11.19 -5.17 15.43
CA ALA A 58 11.45 -5.61 16.79
C ALA A 58 12.39 -4.65 17.52
N ASP A 59 12.11 -4.38 18.79
CA ASP A 59 13.00 -3.68 19.70
C ASP A 59 13.11 -4.39 21.07
N SER A 60 13.85 -3.80 22.01
CA SER A 60 14.03 -4.39 23.35
C SER A 60 12.75 -4.45 24.20
N THR A 61 11.72 -3.71 23.80
CA THR A 61 10.40 -3.63 24.44
C THR A 61 9.39 -4.55 23.75
N TYR A 62 9.45 -4.64 22.42
CA TYR A 62 8.57 -5.41 21.55
C TYR A 62 9.41 -6.37 20.69
N PRO A 63 9.81 -7.53 21.22
CA PRO A 63 10.53 -8.52 20.43
C PRO A 63 9.62 -9.09 19.33
N THR A 64 10.22 -9.52 18.21
CA THR A 64 9.47 -10.17 17.14
C THR A 64 8.71 -11.39 17.66
N ALA A 65 7.52 -11.63 17.11
CA ALA A 65 6.70 -12.80 17.37
C ALA A 65 6.44 -13.61 16.08
N ALA A 66 7.11 -13.25 14.98
CA ALA A 66 7.01 -13.91 13.69
C ALA A 66 8.39 -14.45 13.23
N TYR A 67 8.38 -15.62 12.61
CA TYR A 67 9.50 -16.17 11.86
C TYR A 67 9.14 -16.20 10.38
N TYR A 68 9.82 -15.41 9.55
CA TYR A 68 9.53 -15.32 8.13
C TYR A 68 10.30 -16.38 7.35
N MET A 69 9.55 -17.18 6.60
CA MET A 69 10.11 -18.35 5.93
C MET A 69 10.44 -18.07 4.46
N PRO A 70 11.46 -18.75 3.90
CA PRO A 70 11.70 -18.74 2.46
C PRO A 70 10.55 -19.41 1.68
N LYS A 71 10.43 -19.08 0.38
CA LYS A 71 9.33 -19.50 -0.51
C LYS A 71 8.98 -20.98 -0.40
N GLU A 72 9.97 -21.85 -0.53
CA GLU A 72 9.76 -23.31 -0.52
C GLU A 72 9.17 -23.80 0.81
N ALA A 73 9.69 -23.31 1.94
CA ALA A 73 9.17 -23.67 3.26
C ALA A 73 7.75 -23.14 3.48
N ALA A 74 7.47 -21.90 3.04
CA ALA A 74 6.13 -21.32 3.09
C ALA A 74 5.12 -22.12 2.24
N GLN A 75 5.52 -22.60 1.06
CA GLN A 75 4.67 -23.46 0.22
C GLN A 75 4.44 -24.83 0.87
N ASN A 76 5.48 -25.46 1.40
CA ASN A 76 5.39 -26.76 2.07
C ASN A 76 4.48 -26.72 3.31
N GLN A 77 4.45 -25.60 4.03
CA GLN A 77 3.56 -25.39 5.17
C GLN A 77 2.21 -24.76 4.80
N SER A 78 1.90 -24.62 3.50
CA SER A 78 0.66 -23.98 3.02
C SER A 78 0.45 -22.55 3.54
N LEU A 79 1.54 -21.82 3.79
CA LEU A 79 1.53 -20.41 4.17
C LEU A 79 1.55 -19.49 2.95
N ALA A 80 2.00 -19.99 1.78
CA ALA A 80 1.93 -19.28 0.51
C ALA A 80 1.48 -20.22 -0.61
N TYR A 81 0.31 -19.97 -1.20
CA TYR A 81 -0.24 -20.80 -2.28
C TYR A 81 -1.30 -20.05 -3.09
N VAL A 82 -1.64 -20.56 -4.27
CA VAL A 82 -2.78 -20.10 -5.06
C VAL A 82 -3.99 -20.96 -4.75
N THR A 83 -5.10 -20.33 -4.38
CA THR A 83 -6.35 -21.05 -4.08
C THR A 83 -6.93 -21.66 -5.36
N GLY A 84 -7.86 -22.61 -5.22
CA GLY A 84 -8.59 -23.16 -6.37
C GLY A 84 -9.41 -22.12 -7.17
N GLN A 85 -9.56 -20.90 -6.65
CA GLN A 85 -10.21 -19.77 -7.31
C GLN A 85 -9.22 -18.85 -8.04
N GLY A 86 -7.92 -19.14 -8.00
CA GLY A 86 -6.86 -18.34 -8.64
C GLY A 86 -6.33 -17.18 -7.79
N ASN A 87 -6.76 -17.06 -6.52
CA ASN A 87 -6.29 -16.00 -5.63
C ASN A 87 -4.94 -16.38 -5.01
N PHE A 88 -3.97 -15.47 -5.07
CA PHE A 88 -2.74 -15.61 -4.32
C PHE A 88 -3.02 -15.43 -2.83
N ARG A 89 -2.54 -16.36 -2.00
CA ARG A 89 -2.73 -16.34 -0.55
C ARG A 89 -1.40 -16.36 0.17
N LEU A 90 -1.27 -15.44 1.13
CA LEU A 90 -0.27 -15.46 2.19
C LEU A 90 -0.95 -15.68 3.54
N GLY A 91 -0.26 -16.32 4.47
CA GLY A 91 -0.76 -16.53 5.82
C GLY A 91 0.33 -16.85 6.82
N VAL A 92 -0.13 -17.21 8.02
CA VAL A 92 0.69 -17.66 9.15
C VAL A 92 0.31 -19.08 9.53
N ASP A 93 1.18 -19.74 10.28
CA ASP A 93 0.80 -20.99 10.91
C ASP A 93 -0.36 -20.75 11.89
N SER A 94 -1.44 -21.48 11.66
CA SER A 94 -2.67 -21.47 12.47
C SER A 94 -2.99 -22.84 13.05
N THR A 95 -2.06 -23.80 12.95
CA THR A 95 -2.25 -25.19 13.37
C THR A 95 -1.64 -25.47 14.75
N PHE A 96 -0.54 -24.78 15.10
CA PHE A 96 0.10 -24.92 16.41
C PHE A 96 -0.24 -23.77 17.37
N THR A 97 -0.27 -24.11 18.66
CA THR A 97 -0.30 -23.14 19.75
C THR A 97 1.14 -22.81 20.15
N TYR A 98 1.47 -21.52 20.10
CA TYR A 98 2.80 -21.00 20.42
C TYR A 98 2.78 -20.38 21.82
N HIS A 99 3.87 -20.51 22.57
CA HIS A 99 3.95 -20.03 23.95
C HIS A 99 5.20 -19.16 24.19
N GLY A 100 5.10 -18.23 25.13
CA GLY A 100 6.27 -17.49 25.62
C GLY A 100 6.99 -16.66 24.54
N LEU A 101 8.17 -17.12 24.13
CA LEU A 101 9.05 -16.47 23.15
C LEU A 101 9.06 -17.19 21.79
N ASP A 102 8.21 -18.18 21.59
CA ASP A 102 8.16 -18.91 20.32
C ASP A 102 7.72 -17.97 19.18
N LEU A 103 8.39 -18.11 18.03
CA LEU A 103 8.07 -17.33 16.83
C LEU A 103 7.09 -18.10 15.96
N ARG A 104 5.99 -17.45 15.57
CA ARG A 104 5.00 -18.04 14.65
C ARG A 104 5.50 -17.93 13.21
N PRO A 105 5.56 -19.03 12.45
CA PRO A 105 5.84 -19.00 11.02
C PRO A 105 4.90 -18.06 10.26
N SER A 106 5.49 -17.20 9.44
CA SER A 106 4.80 -16.20 8.62
C SER A 106 5.53 -15.98 7.29
N VAL A 107 4.96 -15.11 6.46
CA VAL A 107 5.51 -14.73 5.16
C VAL A 107 5.58 -13.20 5.02
N ARG A 108 6.72 -12.73 4.54
CA ARG A 108 6.92 -11.37 4.06
C ARG A 108 7.51 -11.44 2.67
N ILE A 109 6.87 -10.78 1.72
CA ILE A 109 7.33 -10.73 0.33
C ILE A 109 7.65 -9.30 -0.09
N THR A 110 8.60 -9.17 -1.01
CA THR A 110 9.08 -7.88 -1.53
C THR A 110 9.16 -7.94 -3.04
N SER A 111 8.51 -7.02 -3.72
CA SER A 111 8.52 -6.98 -5.19
C SER A 111 9.92 -6.75 -5.75
N HIS A 112 10.23 -7.36 -6.89
CA HIS A 112 11.45 -7.03 -7.67
C HIS A 112 11.32 -5.67 -8.35
N LYS A 113 10.09 -5.29 -8.72
CA LYS A 113 9.80 -4.05 -9.43
C LYS A 113 9.66 -2.87 -8.48
N THR A 114 10.32 -1.76 -8.82
CA THR A 114 10.12 -0.45 -8.20
C THR A 114 8.99 0.32 -8.84
N ILE A 115 8.21 1.06 -8.04
CA ILE A 115 7.19 1.98 -8.53
C ILE A 115 7.53 3.39 -8.07
N GLN A 116 8.05 4.21 -9.00
CA GLN A 116 8.40 5.59 -8.68
C GLN A 116 7.18 6.50 -8.62
N GLN A 117 6.28 6.35 -9.59
CA GLN A 117 5.06 7.14 -9.71
C GLN A 117 4.01 6.27 -10.39
N GLY A 118 2.76 6.40 -9.97
CA GLY A 118 1.68 5.65 -10.60
C GLY A 118 0.44 5.54 -9.73
N LEU A 119 -0.45 4.67 -10.18
CA LEU A 119 -1.62 4.23 -9.45
C LEU A 119 -1.42 2.74 -9.12
N ILE A 120 -1.50 2.41 -7.85
CA ILE A 120 -1.47 1.03 -7.37
C ILE A 120 -2.90 0.67 -6.97
N ILE A 121 -3.39 -0.43 -7.51
CA ILE A 121 -4.70 -0.99 -7.18
C ILE A 121 -4.44 -2.38 -6.59
N ILE A 122 -4.99 -2.62 -5.40
CA ILE A 122 -4.89 -3.89 -4.70
C ILE A 122 -6.31 -4.36 -4.49
N ASP A 123 -6.64 -5.49 -5.12
CA ASP A 123 -7.91 -6.18 -4.93
C ASP A 123 -7.67 -7.35 -3.97
N ALA A 124 -8.17 -7.22 -2.74
CA ALA A 124 -7.97 -8.20 -1.68
C ALA A 124 -9.31 -8.78 -1.25
N ALA A 125 -9.54 -10.06 -1.56
CA ALA A 125 -10.73 -10.79 -1.13
C ALA A 125 -10.77 -11.03 0.39
N HIS A 126 -9.60 -11.03 1.05
CA HIS A 126 -9.45 -11.19 2.49
C HIS A 126 -8.14 -10.57 2.94
N VAL A 127 -8.15 -9.90 4.09
CA VAL A 127 -6.96 -9.42 4.80
C VAL A 127 -6.89 -10.07 6.17
N ALA A 128 -5.69 -10.18 6.74
CA ALA A 128 -5.52 -10.77 8.06
C ALA A 128 -6.38 -10.05 9.10
N TYR A 129 -6.91 -10.83 10.04
CA TYR A 129 -7.38 -10.27 11.29
C TYR A 129 -7.17 -11.31 12.39
N ALA A 130 -6.57 -10.88 13.49
CA ALA A 130 -6.55 -11.61 14.74
C ALA A 130 -6.25 -10.59 15.84
N LEU A 131 -6.54 -10.95 17.10
CA LEU A 131 -5.89 -10.24 18.19
C LEU A 131 -4.39 -10.31 17.95
N THR A 132 -3.76 -9.14 18.09
CA THR A 132 -2.31 -8.93 18.01
C THR A 132 -1.68 -9.23 16.66
N ALA A 133 -2.44 -9.57 15.61
CA ALA A 133 -1.91 -9.51 14.26
C ALA A 133 -1.61 -8.05 13.85
N TRP A 134 -0.51 -7.88 13.12
CA TRP A 134 -0.11 -6.66 12.43
C TRP A 134 0.13 -6.96 10.95
N PRO A 135 -0.95 -7.13 10.16
CA PRO A 135 -0.82 -7.24 8.72
C PRO A 135 -0.47 -5.88 8.12
N SER A 136 0.40 -5.89 7.12
CA SER A 136 0.72 -4.69 6.38
C SER A 136 0.88 -4.95 4.89
N ILE A 137 0.39 -3.98 4.12
CA ILE A 137 0.63 -3.78 2.72
C ILE A 137 1.22 -2.39 2.60
N TRP A 138 2.53 -2.35 2.41
CA TRP A 138 3.27 -1.12 2.53
C TRP A 138 4.29 -0.97 1.41
N LEU A 139 4.92 0.19 1.44
CA LEU A 139 5.62 0.77 0.33
C LEU A 139 6.87 1.46 0.91
N THR A 140 8.08 0.98 0.60
CA THR A 140 9.35 1.63 0.99
C THR A 140 10.41 1.46 -0.09
N ASP A 141 11.48 2.25 -0.12
CA ASP A 141 12.66 2.00 -0.99
C ASP A 141 13.69 1.11 -0.28
N VAL A 142 13.95 -0.07 -0.86
CA VAL A 142 14.89 -1.05 -0.29
C VAL A 142 16.36 -0.73 -0.55
N SER A 143 16.65 0.23 -1.45
CA SER A 143 18.01 0.62 -1.83
C SER A 143 18.66 1.60 -0.84
N GLN A 144 17.86 2.18 0.06
CA GLN A 144 18.31 3.11 1.08
C GLN A 144 18.01 2.55 2.48
N PRO A 145 18.80 2.90 3.51
CA PRO A 145 18.48 2.53 4.88
C PRO A 145 17.12 3.10 5.28
N TRP A 146 16.21 2.28 5.79
CA TRP A 146 14.99 2.78 6.42
C TRP A 146 15.36 3.69 7.62
N PRO A 147 14.67 4.82 7.86
CA PRO A 147 13.50 5.36 7.16
C PRO A 147 13.84 6.42 6.09
N THR A 148 15.09 6.48 5.61
CA THR A 148 15.60 7.65 4.87
C THR A 148 14.89 7.94 3.54
N ALA A 149 14.35 6.91 2.89
CA ALA A 149 13.60 7.03 1.64
C ALA A 149 12.07 7.01 1.83
N GLY A 150 11.61 7.13 3.08
CA GLY A 150 10.20 7.22 3.43
C GLY A 150 9.43 5.89 3.40
N GLU A 151 8.16 6.01 3.78
CA GLU A 151 7.21 4.89 3.87
C GLU A 151 5.77 5.31 3.51
N ILE A 152 5.20 4.47 2.64
CA ILE A 152 3.83 4.16 2.27
C ILE A 152 3.06 3.06 3.02
N ASP A 153 2.27 3.33 4.05
CA ASP A 153 1.33 2.30 4.53
C ASP A 153 0.00 2.37 3.78
N ILE A 154 -0.23 1.45 2.83
CA ILE A 154 -1.49 1.35 2.06
C ILE A 154 -2.56 0.71 2.92
N TYR A 155 -2.20 -0.40 3.56
CA TYR A 155 -2.99 -1.08 4.55
C TYR A 155 -2.07 -1.46 5.70
N GLU A 156 -2.44 -1.07 6.90
CA GLU A 156 -1.73 -1.42 8.10
C GLU A 156 -2.76 -1.46 9.23
N MET A 157 -2.70 -2.50 10.03
CA MET A 157 -3.56 -2.63 11.19
C MET A 157 -2.71 -2.98 12.40
N ASP A 158 -2.59 -2.05 13.33
CA ASP A 158 -2.27 -2.38 14.70
C ASP A 158 -3.58 -2.58 15.45
N ALA A 159 -3.71 -3.72 16.15
CA ALA A 159 -4.87 -4.00 16.99
C ALA A 159 -4.97 -3.07 18.23
N PHE A 160 -4.33 -1.88 18.24
CA PHE A 160 -4.36 -0.94 19.36
C PHE A 160 -4.75 0.53 19.04
N THR A 161 -4.35 1.21 17.95
CA THR A 161 -4.77 2.62 17.65
C THR A 161 -4.28 3.14 16.28
N MET A 162 -5.04 4.03 15.58
CA MET A 162 -4.64 4.80 14.35
C MET A 162 -4.85 6.32 14.56
N PRO A 163 -4.13 7.29 13.89
CA PRO A 163 -4.04 7.50 12.42
C PRO A 163 -2.72 8.10 11.82
N MET A 164 -2.57 8.08 10.47
CA MET A 164 -1.37 8.50 9.68
C MET A 164 -1.66 9.45 8.47
N PRO A 165 -0.68 10.26 7.99
CA PRO A 165 -0.65 10.68 6.58
C PRO A 165 0.74 10.86 5.85
N ARG A 166 0.75 10.45 4.55
CA ARG A 166 1.36 11.04 3.29
C ARG A 166 2.78 10.70 2.75
N LYS A 167 2.76 9.95 1.62
CA LYS A 167 3.36 10.10 0.25
C LYS A 167 4.89 10.26 -0.04
N GLN A 168 5.52 9.20 -0.60
CA GLN A 168 6.71 9.16 -1.51
C GLN A 168 6.62 8.00 -2.56
N ALA A 169 7.73 7.38 -3.00
CA ALA A 169 7.84 6.38 -4.10
C ALA A 169 8.47 5.06 -3.62
N PHE A 170 7.99 3.88 -4.06
CA PHE A 170 8.08 2.68 -3.21
C PHE A 170 7.97 1.28 -3.86
N TYR A 171 8.38 0.25 -3.12
CA TYR A 171 8.18 -1.18 -3.41
C TYR A 171 6.98 -1.75 -2.67
N LEU A 172 6.09 -2.49 -3.35
CA LEU A 172 5.01 -3.21 -2.67
C LEU A 172 5.59 -4.33 -1.81
N ARG A 173 5.38 -4.21 -0.50
CA ARG A 173 5.66 -5.22 0.50
C ARG A 173 4.35 -5.69 1.09
N LEU A 174 4.20 -7.00 1.14
CA LEU A 174 3.11 -7.68 1.81
C LEU A 174 3.74 -8.43 2.98
N ALA A 175 3.38 -8.06 4.20
CA ALA A 175 3.86 -8.72 5.41
C ALA A 175 2.68 -9.12 6.29
N TRP A 176 2.78 -10.30 6.87
CA TRP A 176 1.94 -10.71 7.99
C TRP A 176 2.82 -10.73 9.24
N ILE A 177 2.64 -9.78 10.14
CA ILE A 177 3.26 -9.86 11.47
C ILE A 177 2.21 -10.47 12.39
N ALA A 178 2.56 -11.51 13.13
CA ALA A 178 1.78 -11.94 14.28
C ALA A 178 2.46 -11.36 15.51
N MET A 179 1.80 -10.45 16.25
CA MET A 179 2.19 -10.11 17.61
C MET A 179 1.50 -11.06 18.60
N ARG A 180 1.86 -10.95 19.88
CA ARG A 180 1.63 -11.94 20.95
C ARG A 180 0.19 -12.16 21.36
#